data_AF-A0A366FEM2-F1
#
_entry.id   AF-A0A366FEM2-F1
#
_cell.length_a   1.000
_cell.length_b   1.000
_cell.length_c   1.000
_cell.angle_alpha   90.00
_cell.angle_beta   90.00
_cell.angle_gamma   90.00
#
_symmetry.space_group_name_H-M   'P 1'
#
loop_
_entity.id
_entity.type
_entity.pdbx_description
1 polymer ?
#
loop_
_entity_poly.entity_id
_entity_poly.type
_entity_poly.pdbx_seq_one_letter_code
_entity_poly.pdbx_strand_id
1 'polypeptide(L)'
;MTATGVEPMKTLDPAYVSSVVRALLIEADRDILVEDGPRRDLVRIPVDAAAAVDGLLPIFLVAGEAIWRDVTGRGFELTLERDLGALMSWRVDAIRAEAFSAVLLSVMEAIATVAGREGVMVLDLARVFDEATARIEARAALR
;
A
#
# COMPACT_ATOMS: atom_id res chain seq x y z
N MET A 1 3.98 28.27 -28.23
CA MET A 1 3.42 27.14 -27.46
C MET A 1 4.54 26.61 -26.59
N THR A 2 4.59 27.06 -25.34
CA THR A 2 5.59 26.66 -24.36
C THR A 2 5.29 25.25 -23.87
N ALA A 3 6.26 24.36 -24.03
CA ALA A 3 6.26 23.06 -23.38
C ALA A 3 6.14 23.30 -21.86
N THR A 4 5.03 22.86 -21.28
CA THR A 4 4.88 22.77 -19.84
C THR A 4 5.93 21.77 -19.38
N GLY A 5 7.03 22.28 -18.80
CA GLY A 5 8.01 21.43 -18.14
C GLY A 5 7.27 20.68 -17.03
N VAL A 6 7.07 19.37 -17.22
CA VAL A 6 6.73 18.49 -16.11
C VAL A 6 7.99 18.50 -15.26
N GLU A 7 8.00 19.27 -14.17
CA GLU A 7 9.07 19.14 -13.19
C GLU A 7 9.19 17.66 -12.82
N PRO A 8 10.40 17.09 -12.78
CA PRO A 8 10.56 15.68 -12.49
C PRO A 8 9.89 15.38 -11.14
N MET A 9 8.83 14.57 -11.18
CA MET A 9 8.12 14.17 -9.98
C MET A 9 9.12 13.56 -9.01
N LYS A 10 9.17 14.11 -7.79
CA LYS A 10 10.10 13.68 -6.76
C LYS A 10 9.84 12.20 -6.47
N THR A 11 10.75 11.34 -6.94
CA THR A 11 10.69 9.91 -6.66
C THR A 11 11.06 9.71 -5.19
N LEU A 12 10.17 9.06 -4.45
CA LEU A 12 10.43 8.69 -3.06
C LEU A 12 11.32 7.43 -3.04
N ASP A 13 12.29 7.42 -2.15
CA ASP A 13 13.15 6.27 -1.92
C ASP A 13 12.33 5.12 -1.27
N PRO A 14 12.18 3.95 -1.94
CA PRO A 14 11.47 2.81 -1.38
C PRO A 14 12.04 2.33 -0.04
N ALA A 15 13.35 2.45 0.17
CA ALA A 15 13.99 2.06 1.44
C ALA A 15 13.57 3.00 2.58
N TYR A 16 13.49 4.30 2.31
CA TYR A 16 12.96 5.25 3.27
C TYR A 16 11.48 4.96 3.58
N VAL A 17 10.64 4.73 2.56
CA VAL A 17 9.22 4.40 2.75
C VAL A 17 9.08 3.11 3.56
N SER A 18 9.85 2.07 3.24
CA SER A 18 9.93 0.83 4.00
C SER A 18 10.26 1.08 5.47
N SER A 19 11.28 1.90 5.75
CA SER A 19 11.68 2.22 7.12
C SER A 19 10.58 2.92 7.93
N VAL A 20 9.79 3.78 7.29
CA VAL A 20 8.69 4.49 7.97
C VAL A 20 7.48 3.59 8.14
N VAL A 21 7.10 2.80 7.12
CA VAL A 21 6.02 1.82 7.27
C VAL A 21 6.36 0.83 8.38
N ARG A 22 7.61 0.37 8.46
CA ARG A 22 8.09 -0.44 9.58
C ARG A 22 7.85 0.24 10.92
N ALA A 23 8.23 1.51 11.06
CA ALA A 23 8.02 2.26 12.29
C ALA A 23 6.52 2.40 12.64
N LEU A 24 5.66 2.62 11.63
CA LEU A 24 4.21 2.65 11.83
C LEU A 24 3.66 1.32 12.34
N LEU A 25 4.10 0.20 11.76
CA LEU A 25 3.63 -1.12 12.17
C LEU A 25 4.09 -1.47 13.60
N ILE A 26 5.30 -1.02 14.00
CA ILE A 26 5.78 -1.15 15.39
C ILE A 26 4.93 -0.29 16.33
N GLU A 27 4.71 0.98 15.98
CA GLU A 27 3.94 1.91 16.81
C GLU A 27 2.47 1.48 16.95
N ALA A 28 1.90 0.86 15.92
CA ALA A 28 0.54 0.34 15.95
C ALA A 28 0.34 -0.79 16.97
N ASP A 29 1.43 -1.44 17.42
CA ASP A 29 1.45 -2.56 18.37
C ASP A 29 0.39 -3.64 18.05
N ARG A 30 0.31 -4.00 16.77
CA ARG A 30 -0.63 -4.98 16.23
C ARG A 30 0.08 -6.04 15.43
N ASP A 31 -0.43 -7.25 15.53
CA ASP A 31 0.04 -8.35 14.72
C ASP A 31 -0.28 -8.13 13.24
N ILE A 32 0.66 -8.50 12.38
CA ILE A 32 0.41 -8.58 10.93
C ILE A 32 0.09 -10.02 10.62
N LEU A 33 -1.09 -10.28 10.08
CA LEU A 33 -1.65 -11.62 9.97
C LEU A 33 -1.99 -11.95 8.51
N VAL A 34 -1.67 -13.17 8.11
CA VAL A 34 -2.10 -13.78 6.84
C VAL A 34 -2.89 -15.03 7.17
N GLU A 35 -4.05 -15.19 6.55
CA GLU A 35 -4.81 -16.44 6.60
C GLU A 35 -4.14 -17.46 5.66
N ASP A 36 -3.64 -18.57 6.20
CA ASP A 36 -3.01 -19.63 5.42
C ASP A 36 -3.94 -20.84 5.25
N GLY A 37 -4.20 -21.16 3.99
CA GLY A 37 -4.84 -22.39 3.56
C GLY A 37 -6.34 -22.53 3.89
N PRO A 38 -6.92 -23.70 3.55
CA PRO A 38 -8.36 -23.95 3.68
C PRO A 38 -8.85 -24.05 5.14
N ARG A 39 -7.93 -24.14 6.11
CA ARG A 39 -8.23 -24.21 7.54
C ARG A 39 -8.32 -22.85 8.21
N ARG A 40 -7.93 -21.78 7.50
CA ARG A 40 -7.89 -20.41 8.00
C ARG A 40 -6.97 -20.23 9.20
N ASP A 41 -5.83 -20.91 9.19
CA ASP A 41 -4.84 -20.74 10.24
C ASP A 41 -4.20 -19.36 10.09
N LEU A 42 -4.11 -18.61 11.19
CA LEU A 42 -3.54 -17.26 11.17
C LEU A 42 -2.03 -17.33 11.38
N VAL A 43 -1.29 -16.89 10.37
CA VAL A 43 0.17 -16.82 10.40
C VAL A 43 0.59 -15.39 10.69
N ARG A 44 1.35 -15.20 11.77
CA ARG A 44 1.96 -13.91 12.11
C ARG A 44 3.17 -13.67 11.21
N ILE A 45 3.16 -12.54 10.51
CA ILE A 45 4.25 -12.06 9.68
C ILE A 45 5.15 -11.14 10.52
N PRO A 46 6.48 -11.35 10.54
CA PRO A 46 7.40 -10.43 11.19
C PRO A 46 7.29 -9.03 10.59
N VAL A 47 7.35 -7.99 11.44
CA VAL A 47 7.22 -6.59 10.98
C VAL A 47 8.26 -6.23 9.92
N ASP A 48 9.49 -6.76 10.04
CA ASP A 48 10.54 -6.54 9.05
C ASP A 48 10.13 -7.08 7.67
N ALA A 49 9.54 -8.28 7.62
CA ALA A 49 9.02 -8.86 6.38
C ALA A 49 7.75 -8.14 5.88
N ALA A 50 6.91 -7.62 6.77
CA ALA A 50 5.73 -6.87 6.39
C ALA A 50 6.10 -5.53 5.72
N ALA A 51 7.13 -4.85 6.22
CA ALA A 51 7.55 -3.55 5.72
C ALA A 51 8.63 -3.59 4.63
N ALA A 52 9.25 -4.75 4.37
CA ALA A 52 10.30 -4.88 3.36
C ALA A 52 9.79 -4.61 1.94
N VAL A 53 10.64 -4.03 1.09
CA VAL A 53 10.33 -3.65 -0.31
C VAL A 53 9.95 -4.84 -1.19
N ASP A 54 10.45 -6.03 -0.86
CA ASP A 54 10.21 -7.35 -1.44
C ASP A 54 9.32 -8.24 -0.53
N GLY A 55 8.79 -7.65 0.54
CA GLY A 55 7.90 -8.27 1.50
C GLY A 55 6.43 -7.97 1.21
N LEU A 56 5.71 -7.47 2.22
CA LEU A 56 4.31 -7.04 2.07
C LEU A 56 4.13 -5.55 1.76
N LEU A 57 5.21 -4.77 1.70
CA LEU A 57 5.14 -3.34 1.38
C LEU A 57 4.36 -3.04 0.09
N PRO A 58 4.52 -3.81 -1.02
CA PRO A 58 3.72 -3.61 -2.22
C PRO A 58 2.20 -3.61 -1.94
N ILE A 59 1.72 -4.50 -1.07
CA ILE A 59 0.28 -4.63 -0.76
C ILE A 59 -0.21 -3.38 -0.01
N PHE A 60 0.53 -2.93 1.00
CA PHE A 60 0.19 -1.71 1.74
C PHE A 60 0.17 -0.49 0.82
N LEU A 61 1.14 -0.37 -0.10
CA LEU A 61 1.21 0.74 -1.03
C LEU A 61 0.09 0.72 -2.07
N VAL A 62 -0.26 -0.44 -2.62
CA VAL A 62 -1.38 -0.57 -3.57
C VAL A 62 -2.72 -0.20 -2.91
N ALA A 63 -2.96 -0.67 -1.68
CA ALA A 63 -4.17 -0.32 -0.95
C ALA A 63 -4.21 1.19 -0.61
N GLY A 64 -3.09 1.75 -0.15
CA GLY A 64 -2.98 3.19 0.08
C GLY A 64 -3.16 4.02 -1.19
N GLU A 65 -2.61 3.58 -2.32
CA GLU A 65 -2.76 4.27 -3.60
C GLU A 65 -4.23 4.28 -4.06
N ALA A 66 -4.96 3.19 -3.85
CA ALA A 66 -6.38 3.13 -4.16
C ALA A 66 -7.19 4.15 -3.33
N ILE A 67 -6.91 4.27 -2.03
CA ILE A 67 -7.52 5.30 -1.17
C ILE A 67 -7.19 6.71 -1.68
N TRP A 68 -5.92 6.98 -1.99
CA TRP A 68 -5.52 8.30 -2.49
C TRP A 68 -6.19 8.65 -3.81
N ARG A 69 -6.28 7.67 -4.72
CA ARG A 69 -6.93 7.80 -6.02
C ARG A 69 -8.44 8.04 -5.88
N ASP A 70 -9.08 7.39 -4.90
CA ASP A 70 -10.50 7.56 -4.58
C ASP A 70 -10.83 9.02 -4.18
N VAL A 71 -9.89 9.67 -3.47
CA VAL A 71 -10.05 11.05 -3.01
C VAL A 71 -9.63 12.08 -4.06
N THR A 72 -8.51 11.85 -4.74
CA THR A 72 -7.85 12.89 -5.56
C THR A 72 -7.96 12.67 -7.06
N GLY A 73 -8.38 11.49 -7.49
CA GLY A 73 -8.37 11.06 -8.89
C GLY A 73 -6.99 10.71 -9.45
N ARG A 74 -5.92 10.79 -8.64
CA ARG A 74 -4.53 10.50 -9.04
C ARG A 74 -3.89 9.49 -8.09
N GLY A 75 -2.95 8.70 -8.59
CA GLY A 75 -2.22 7.70 -7.81
C GLY A 75 -0.85 8.19 -7.31
N PHE A 76 -0.08 7.27 -6.75
CA PHE A 76 1.35 7.43 -6.44
C PHE A 76 2.24 7.12 -7.64
N GLU A 77 1.66 6.61 -8.73
CA GLU A 77 2.39 6.06 -9.88
C GLU A 77 3.39 4.98 -9.44
N LEU A 78 2.90 4.08 -8.58
CA LEU A 78 3.68 2.97 -8.06
C LEU A 78 4.13 2.06 -9.21
N THR A 79 5.44 1.82 -9.29
CA THR A 79 6.01 0.79 -10.17
C THR A 79 6.38 -0.43 -9.33
N LEU A 80 5.87 -1.59 -9.73
CA LEU A 80 6.23 -2.89 -9.17
C LEU A 80 7.03 -3.68 -10.21
N GLU A 81 8.09 -4.35 -9.77
CA GLU A 81 8.84 -5.28 -10.60
C GLU A 81 8.59 -6.72 -10.14
N ARG A 82 8.52 -7.64 -11.10
CA ARG A 82 8.42 -9.07 -10.82
C ARG A 82 9.76 -9.57 -10.26
N ASP A 83 9.71 -10.18 -9.08
CA ASP A 83 10.87 -10.79 -8.43
C ASP A 83 10.43 -12.10 -7.78
N LEU A 84 10.88 -13.25 -8.28
CA LEU A 84 10.47 -14.56 -7.75
C LEU A 84 11.02 -14.85 -6.35
N GLY A 85 12.02 -14.10 -5.88
CA GLY A 85 12.54 -14.17 -4.53
C GLY A 85 11.73 -13.37 -3.51
N ALA A 86 10.88 -12.44 -3.98
CA ALA A 86 10.01 -11.63 -3.13
C ALA A 86 8.84 -12.43 -2.56
N LEU A 87 8.35 -12.05 -1.39
CA LEU A 87 7.31 -12.74 -0.63
C LEU A 87 6.02 -12.95 -1.43
N MET A 88 5.63 -11.94 -2.22
CA MET A 88 4.45 -11.98 -3.11
C MET A 88 4.84 -12.06 -4.59
N SER A 89 6.09 -12.44 -4.86
CA SER A 89 6.72 -12.44 -6.16
C SER A 89 6.76 -11.07 -6.89
N TRP A 90 6.61 -9.98 -6.14
CA TRP A 90 6.68 -8.60 -6.62
C TRP A 90 7.45 -7.75 -5.59
N ARG A 91 8.24 -6.79 -6.06
CA ARG A 91 8.94 -5.82 -5.24
C ARG A 91 8.61 -4.38 -5.67
N VAL A 92 8.75 -3.44 -4.75
CA VAL A 92 8.64 -2.00 -5.07
C VAL A 92 9.87 -1.56 -5.85
N ASP A 93 9.66 -0.98 -7.02
CA ASP A 93 10.72 -0.40 -7.85
C ASP A 93 10.76 1.12 -7.71
N ALA A 94 9.62 1.80 -7.85
CA ALA A 94 9.54 3.25 -7.76
C ALA A 94 8.22 3.74 -7.17
N ILE A 95 8.28 4.85 -6.44
CA ILE A 95 7.11 5.55 -5.89
C ILE A 95 7.24 7.02 -6.30
N ARG A 96 6.36 7.52 -7.17
CA ARG A 96 6.40 8.91 -7.67
C ARG A 96 5.23 9.73 -7.13
N ALA A 97 4.85 9.52 -5.87
CA ALA A 97 3.81 10.32 -5.24
C ALA A 97 4.23 11.80 -5.15
N GLU A 98 3.26 12.72 -5.27
CA GLU A 98 3.50 14.17 -5.20
C GLU A 98 4.09 14.59 -3.85
N ALA A 99 3.76 13.87 -2.78
CA ALA A 99 4.26 14.11 -1.44
C ALA A 99 4.39 12.80 -0.65
N PHE A 100 5.41 12.72 0.19
CA PHE A 100 5.59 11.60 1.13
C PHE A 100 4.39 11.44 2.08
N SER A 101 3.80 12.55 2.53
CA SER A 101 2.62 12.54 3.40
C SER A 101 1.41 11.88 2.75
N ALA A 102 1.25 11.98 1.43
CA ALA A 102 0.17 11.30 0.71
C ALA A 102 0.29 9.78 0.81
N VAL A 103 1.51 9.25 0.63
CA VAL A 103 1.79 7.83 0.80
C VAL A 103 1.56 7.42 2.26
N LEU A 104 2.16 8.15 3.20
CA LEU A 104 2.11 7.83 4.61
C LEU A 104 0.68 7.76 5.15
N LEU A 105 -0.09 8.83 4.95
CA LEU A 105 -1.46 8.93 5.47
C LEU A 105 -2.39 7.89 4.82
N SER A 106 -2.23 7.62 3.53
CA SER A 106 -3.06 6.62 2.86
C SER A 106 -2.72 5.20 3.28
N VAL A 107 -1.45 4.90 3.57
CA VAL A 107 -1.04 3.62 4.15
C VAL A 107 -1.57 3.48 5.58
N MET A 108 -1.50 4.53 6.39
CA MET A 108 -2.10 4.53 7.73
C MET A 108 -3.61 4.26 7.68
N GLU A 109 -4.33 4.89 6.74
CA GLU A 109 -5.76 4.67 6.54
C GLU A 109 -6.06 3.24 6.07
N ALA A 110 -5.27 2.70 5.13
CA ALA A 110 -5.40 1.31 4.69
C ALA A 110 -5.22 0.33 5.87
N ILE A 111 -4.19 0.54 6.69
CA ILE A 111 -3.95 -0.26 7.90
C ILE A 111 -5.12 -0.13 8.88
N ALA A 112 -5.58 1.09 9.16
CA ALA A 112 -6.68 1.34 10.08
C ALA A 112 -7.98 0.68 9.62
N THR A 113 -8.23 0.62 8.30
CA THR A 113 -9.42 0.02 7.70
C THR A 113 -9.48 -1.50 7.88
N VAL A 114 -8.32 -2.17 7.93
CA VAL A 114 -8.22 -3.64 8.06
C VAL A 114 -7.75 -4.09 9.44
N ALA A 115 -7.44 -3.16 10.34
CA ALA A 115 -7.07 -3.46 11.71
C ALA A 115 -8.30 -3.94 12.50
N GLY A 116 -8.31 -5.23 12.81
CA GLY A 116 -9.32 -5.88 13.64
C GLY A 116 -8.87 -6.08 15.09
N ARG A 117 -9.62 -6.93 15.80
CA ARG A 117 -9.30 -7.33 17.18
C ARG A 117 -8.05 -8.21 17.27
N GLU A 118 -7.79 -9.01 16.23
CA GLU A 118 -6.67 -9.96 16.20
C GLU A 118 -5.39 -9.33 15.63
N GLY A 119 -5.51 -8.28 14.82
CA GLY A 119 -4.38 -7.62 14.18
C GLY A 119 -4.78 -6.97 12.87
N VAL A 120 -3.78 -6.67 12.04
CA VAL A 120 -3.91 -6.20 10.66
C VAL A 120 -3.97 -7.42 9.76
N MET A 121 -5.15 -7.71 9.21
CA MET A 121 -5.34 -8.79 8.25
C MET A 121 -4.88 -8.35 6.86
N VAL A 122 -3.77 -8.91 6.38
CA VAL A 122 -3.13 -8.49 5.12
C VAL A 122 -4.04 -8.75 3.92
N LEU A 123 -4.76 -9.88 3.92
CA LEU A 123 -5.65 -10.24 2.82
C LEU A 123 -6.86 -9.30 2.71
N ASP A 124 -7.25 -8.63 3.79
CA ASP A 124 -8.33 -7.64 3.78
C ASP A 124 -7.93 -6.33 3.09
N LEU A 125 -6.63 -6.11 2.81
CA LEU A 125 -6.18 -4.97 2.01
C LEU A 125 -6.64 -5.06 0.55
N ALA A 126 -6.89 -6.28 0.04
CA ALA A 126 -7.51 -6.45 -1.27
C ALA A 126 -8.92 -5.85 -1.28
N ARG A 127 -9.70 -6.05 -0.21
CA ARG A 127 -11.02 -5.42 -0.05
C ARG A 127 -10.93 -3.90 -0.04
N VAL A 128 -9.92 -3.32 0.60
CA VAL A 128 -9.69 -1.85 0.59
C VAL A 128 -9.52 -1.35 -0.85
N PHE A 129 -8.69 -2.04 -1.64
CA PHE A 129 -8.48 -1.72 -3.04
C PHE A 129 -9.78 -1.82 -3.86
N ASP A 130 -10.50 -2.93 -3.72
CA ASP A 130 -11.72 -3.20 -4.48
C ASP A 130 -12.80 -2.16 -4.16
N GLU A 131 -13.02 -1.85 -2.89
CA GLU A 131 -14.01 -0.87 -2.45
C GLU A 131 -13.67 0.55 -2.91
N ALA A 132 -12.40 0.95 -2.84
CA ALA A 132 -11.95 2.25 -3.34
C ALA A 132 -12.14 2.36 -4.86
N THR A 133 -11.80 1.30 -5.60
CA THR A 133 -11.97 1.25 -7.05
C THR A 133 -13.45 1.32 -7.44
N ALA A 134 -14.32 0.56 -6.78
CA ALA A 134 -15.75 0.58 -7.02
C ALA A 134 -16.36 1.98 -6.80
N ARG A 135 -15.91 2.71 -5.77
CA ARG A 135 -16.34 4.11 -5.54
C ARG A 135 -15.89 5.05 -6.66
N ILE A 136 -14.68 4.89 -7.18
CA ILE A 136 -14.18 5.68 -8.33
C ILE A 136 -15.07 5.43 -9.55
N GLU A 137 -15.34 4.17 -9.88
CA GLU A 137 -16.17 3.78 -11.02
C GLU A 137 -17.61 4.31 -10.89
N ALA A 138 -18.21 4.18 -9.70
CA ALA A 138 -19.54 4.70 -9.44
C ALA A 138 -19.62 6.23 -9.62
N ARG A 139 -18.60 6.99 -9.18
CA ARG A 139 -18.54 8.44 -9.40
C ARG A 139 -18.31 8.81 -10.86
N ALA A 140 -17.58 7.99 -11.62
CA ALA A 140 -17.38 8.19 -13.05
C ALA A 140 -18.69 7.96 -13.84
N ALA A 141 -19.50 6.98 -13.45
CA ALA A 141 -20.79 6.68 -14.09
C ALA A 141 -21.87 7.76 -13.87
N LEU A 142 -21.69 8.65 -12.87
CA LEU A 142 -22.58 9.77 -12.57
C LEU A 142 -22.21 11.07 -13.31
N ARG A 143 -21.09 11.10 -14.05
CA ARG A 143 -20.60 12.26 -14.81
C ARG A 143 -20.94 12.12 -16.29
#